data_AF-A0A930VE02-F1
#
_entry.id   AF-A0A930VE02-F1
#
_cell.length_a   1.000
_cell.length_b   1.000
_cell.length_c   1.000
_cell.angle_alpha   90.00
_cell.angle_beta   90.00
_cell.angle_gamma   90.00
#
_symmetry.space_group_name_H-M   'P 1'
#
loop_
_entity.id
_entity.type
_entity.pdbx_description
1 polymer ?
#
loop_
_entity_poly.entity_id
_entity_poly.type
_entity_poly.pdbx_seq_one_letter_code
_entity_poly.pdbx_strand_id
1 'polypeptide(L)'
;MSSRSEAPIAAINAALDDLAGVDPTYLTTSEKKTLLTDLSRVIARAEAARVRALAAAEDIAVETGARSTAHWLAAETRDGIGQVRLREKLAHHPGTRIVDAMSNGAVQVAQAREI
;
A
#
# COMPACT_ATOMS: atom_id res chain seq x y z
N MET A 1 -13.61 -3.43 20.57
CA MET A 1 -13.82 -4.37 19.43
C MET A 1 -12.60 -4.24 18.54
N SER A 2 -11.76 -5.28 18.46
CA SER A 2 -10.62 -5.27 17.54
C SER A 2 -11.11 -5.26 16.09
N SER A 3 -10.53 -4.40 15.26
CA SER A 3 -10.92 -4.29 13.86
C SER A 3 -10.55 -5.59 13.11
N ARG A 4 -11.33 -5.99 12.10
CA ARG A 4 -11.03 -7.21 11.30
C ARG A 4 -9.65 -7.16 10.62
N SER A 5 -9.06 -5.97 10.47
CA SER A 5 -7.72 -5.74 9.91
C SER A 5 -6.58 -5.78 10.94
N GLU A 6 -6.88 -5.76 12.24
CA GLU A 6 -5.87 -5.63 13.30
C GLU A 6 -4.88 -6.80 13.31
N ALA A 7 -5.38 -8.04 13.30
CA ALA A 7 -4.52 -9.22 13.32
C ALA A 7 -3.62 -9.35 12.07
N PRO A 8 -4.14 -9.17 10.83
CA PRO A 8 -3.28 -9.14 9.64
C PRO A 8 -2.21 -8.04 9.66
N ILE A 9 -2.54 -6.82 10.11
CA ILE A 9 -1.56 -5.72 10.20
C ILE A 9 -0.50 -6.02 11.26
N ALA A 10 -0.90 -6.57 12.42
CA ALA A 10 0.05 -6.98 13.46
C ALA A 10 1.03 -8.04 12.94
N ALA A 11 0.56 -9.02 12.17
CA ALA A 11 1.42 -10.04 11.55
C ALA A 11 2.41 -9.45 10.54
N ILE A 12 1.99 -8.46 9.72
CA ILE A 12 2.89 -7.77 8.79
C ILE A 12 3.96 -6.99 9.56
N ASN A 13 3.57 -6.25 10.59
CA ASN A 13 4.52 -5.48 11.40
C ASN A 13 5.54 -6.39 12.08
N ALA A 14 5.10 -7.50 12.68
CA ALA A 14 6.01 -8.48 13.28
C ALA A 14 7.02 -9.04 12.26
N ALA A 15 6.57 -9.38 11.04
CA ALA A 15 7.46 -9.85 9.99
C ALA A 15 8.46 -8.78 9.51
N LEU A 16 8.06 -7.49 9.52
CA LEU A 16 8.96 -6.38 9.20
C LEU A 16 9.96 -6.12 10.33
N ASP A 17 9.56 -6.30 11.59
CA ASP A 17 10.46 -6.20 12.74
C ASP A 17 11.53 -7.31 12.70
N ASP A 18 11.12 -8.55 12.39
CA ASP A 18 12.04 -9.67 12.19
C ASP A 18 13.03 -9.36 11.05
N LEU A 19 12.54 -8.80 9.94
CA LEU A 19 13.38 -8.42 8.81
C LEU A 19 14.32 -7.26 9.13
N ALA A 20 13.92 -6.31 9.98
CA ALA A 20 14.77 -5.21 10.42
C ALA A 20 15.97 -5.71 11.25
N GLY A 21 15.87 -6.90 11.85
CA GLY A 21 16.99 -7.60 12.50
C GLY A 21 18.01 -8.20 11.53
N VAL A 22 17.70 -8.28 10.23
CA VAL A 22 18.61 -8.80 9.20
C VAL A 22 19.45 -7.65 8.65
N ASP A 23 20.75 -7.63 8.95
CA ASP A 23 21.68 -6.68 8.34
C ASP A 23 22.00 -7.10 6.89
N PRO A 24 21.61 -6.30 5.88
CA PRO A 24 21.82 -6.65 4.47
C PRO A 24 23.29 -6.79 4.08
N THR A 25 24.25 -6.26 4.85
CA THR A 25 25.68 -6.37 4.52
C THR A 25 26.18 -7.81 4.55
N TYR A 26 25.61 -8.65 5.43
CA TYR A 26 25.95 -10.07 5.55
C TYR A 26 25.26 -10.97 4.52
N LEU A 27 24.28 -10.44 3.76
CA LEU A 27 23.62 -11.19 2.70
C LEU A 27 24.51 -11.33 1.47
N THR A 28 24.50 -12.53 0.89
CA THR A 28 25.05 -12.76 -0.45
C THR A 28 24.31 -11.91 -1.49
N THR A 29 24.94 -11.71 -2.65
CA THR A 29 24.29 -10.99 -3.76
C THR A 29 22.99 -11.65 -4.20
N SER A 30 22.88 -12.98 -4.12
CA SER A 30 21.65 -13.69 -4.47
C SER A 30 20.54 -13.41 -3.46
N GLU A 31 20.84 -13.44 -2.16
CA GLU A 31 19.87 -13.13 -1.11
C GLU A 31 19.39 -11.68 -1.18
N LYS A 32 20.29 -10.73 -1.47
CA LYS A 32 19.93 -9.32 -1.70
C LYS A 32 18.95 -9.16 -2.85
N LYS A 33 19.17 -9.87 -3.97
CA LYS A 33 18.27 -9.83 -5.13
C LYS A 33 16.88 -10.34 -4.75
N THR A 34 16.82 -11.50 -4.10
CA THR A 34 15.56 -12.10 -3.64
C THR A 34 14.84 -11.17 -2.66
N LEU A 35 15.56 -10.64 -1.67
CA LEU A 35 15.02 -9.71 -0.68
C LEU A 35 14.38 -8.48 -1.34
N LEU A 36 15.08 -7.84 -2.27
CA LEU A 36 14.56 -6.66 -2.97
C LEU A 36 13.32 -6.98 -3.82
N THR A 37 13.30 -8.14 -4.50
CA THR A 37 12.13 -8.54 -5.29
C THR A 37 10.93 -8.90 -4.43
N ASP A 38 11.14 -9.57 -3.31
CA ASP A 38 10.06 -9.99 -2.40
C ASP A 38 9.49 -8.79 -1.63
N LEU A 39 10.35 -7.88 -1.16
CA LEU A 39 9.89 -6.62 -0.55
C LEU A 39 9.07 -5.78 -1.54
N SER A 40 9.51 -5.70 -2.80
CA SER A 40 8.75 -5.00 -3.85
C SER A 40 7.35 -5.60 -4.03
N ARG A 41 7.23 -6.94 -3.96
CA ARG A 41 5.95 -7.65 -4.04
C ARG A 41 5.07 -7.35 -2.83
N VAL A 42 5.64 -7.34 -1.62
CA VAL A 42 4.90 -6.99 -0.38
C VAL A 42 4.37 -5.56 -0.45
N ILE A 43 5.20 -4.60 -0.88
CA ILE A 43 4.79 -3.20 -1.05
C ILE A 43 3.63 -3.09 -2.03
N ALA A 44 3.71 -3.74 -3.19
CA ALA A 44 2.62 -3.73 -4.18
C ALA A 44 1.30 -4.28 -3.62
N ARG A 45 1.37 -5.35 -2.81
CA ARG A 45 0.19 -5.95 -2.16
C ARG A 45 -0.41 -5.04 -1.09
N ALA A 46 0.43 -4.45 -0.23
CA ALA A 46 -0.02 -3.50 0.78
C ALA A 46 -0.68 -2.27 0.14
N GLU A 47 -0.10 -1.78 -0.95
CA GLU A 47 -0.61 -0.65 -1.71
C GLU A 47 -1.93 -0.98 -2.41
N ALA A 48 -2.09 -2.19 -2.96
CA ALA A 48 -3.38 -2.65 -3.49
C ALA A 48 -4.46 -2.71 -2.40
N ALA A 49 -4.12 -3.16 -1.20
CA ALA A 49 -5.04 -3.14 -0.05
C ALA A 49 -5.43 -1.71 0.34
N ARG A 50 -4.46 -0.78 0.35
CA ARG A 50 -4.69 0.65 0.60
C ARG A 50 -5.63 1.26 -0.45
N VAL A 51 -5.43 0.96 -1.73
CA VAL A 51 -6.29 1.43 -2.83
C VAL A 51 -7.72 0.89 -2.68
N ARG A 52 -7.90 -0.39 -2.34
CA ARG A 52 -9.24 -0.95 -2.07
C ARG A 52 -9.93 -0.29 -0.88
N ALA A 53 -9.19 -0.02 0.20
CA ALA A 53 -9.75 0.68 1.35
C ALA A 53 -10.18 2.11 0.97
N LEU A 54 -9.35 2.83 0.21
CA LEU A 54 -9.68 4.17 -0.29
C LEU A 54 -10.94 4.19 -1.17
N ALA A 55 -11.21 3.13 -1.94
CA ALA A 55 -12.42 3.02 -2.77
C ALA A 55 -13.72 3.00 -1.95
N ALA A 56 -13.63 2.60 -0.67
CA ALA A 56 -14.78 2.43 0.22
C ALA A 56 -14.79 3.42 1.41
N ALA A 57 -13.94 4.45 1.38
CA ALA A 57 -13.65 5.30 2.53
C ALA A 57 -14.15 6.76 2.37
N GLU A 58 -15.17 7.01 1.55
CA GLU A 58 -15.73 8.36 1.37
C GLU A 58 -16.37 8.92 2.65
N ASP A 59 -16.84 8.03 3.52
CA ASP A 59 -17.35 8.33 4.86
C ASP A 59 -16.35 9.09 5.74
N ILE A 60 -15.05 8.83 5.59
CA ILE A 60 -14.01 9.56 6.35
C ILE A 60 -14.06 11.06 6.06
N ALA A 61 -14.26 11.48 4.80
CA ALA A 61 -14.38 12.90 4.47
C ALA A 61 -15.63 13.53 5.09
N VAL A 62 -16.74 12.77 5.11
CA VAL A 62 -18.01 13.20 5.72
C VAL A 62 -17.86 13.37 7.23
N GLU A 63 -17.20 12.43 7.91
CA GLU A 63 -17.00 12.47 9.36
C GLU A 63 -16.00 13.55 9.80
N THR A 64 -14.90 13.70 9.06
CA THR A 64 -13.80 14.59 9.46
C THR A 64 -13.92 16.02 8.94
N GLY A 65 -14.85 16.28 8.00
CA GLY A 65 -14.98 17.56 7.32
C GLY A 65 -13.86 17.88 6.33
N ALA A 66 -13.02 16.90 5.99
CA ALA A 66 -11.96 17.07 5.01
C ALA A 66 -12.52 17.21 3.58
N ARG A 67 -11.77 17.89 2.70
CA ARG A 67 -12.17 18.09 1.29
C ARG A 67 -12.39 16.78 0.52
N SER A 68 -11.60 15.76 0.84
CA SER A 68 -11.76 14.38 0.37
C SER A 68 -10.98 13.44 1.29
N THR A 69 -11.24 12.14 1.21
CA THR A 69 -10.49 11.14 1.96
C THR A 69 -9.00 11.17 1.62
N ALA A 70 -8.64 11.43 0.36
CA ALA A 70 -7.25 11.66 -0.01
C ALA A 70 -6.62 12.90 0.66
N HIS A 71 -7.37 13.99 0.86
CA HIS A 71 -6.85 15.16 1.57
C HIS A 71 -6.62 14.88 3.05
N TRP A 72 -7.57 14.19 3.69
CA TRP A 72 -7.41 13.73 5.06
C TRP A 72 -6.20 12.82 5.20
N LEU A 73 -6.10 11.78 4.36
CA LEU A 73 -5.02 10.80 4.44
C LEU A 73 -3.64 11.40 4.18
N ALA A 74 -3.53 12.33 3.23
CA ALA A 74 -2.27 13.04 2.96
C ALA A 74 -1.81 13.88 4.16
N ALA A 75 -2.75 14.53 4.86
CA ALA A 75 -2.44 15.28 6.07
C ALA A 75 -1.97 14.34 7.20
N GLU A 76 -2.65 13.21 7.39
CA GLU A 76 -2.36 12.25 8.46
C GLU A 76 -1.02 11.52 8.26
N THR A 77 -0.72 11.07 7.05
CA THR A 77 0.52 10.33 6.76
C THR A 77 1.70 11.23 6.40
N ARG A 78 1.47 12.55 6.30
CA ARG A 78 2.42 13.53 5.74
C ARG A 78 2.89 13.16 4.33
N ASP A 79 2.06 12.40 3.60
CA ASP A 79 2.32 12.05 2.20
C ASP A 79 2.04 13.25 1.27
N GLY A 80 2.73 13.29 0.13
CA GLY A 80 2.40 14.24 -0.93
C GLY A 80 0.99 14.00 -1.48
N ILE A 81 0.15 15.05 -1.45
CA ILE A 81 -1.24 15.00 -1.90
C ILE A 81 -1.41 14.46 -3.34
N GLY A 82 -0.45 14.73 -4.24
CA GLY A 82 -0.47 14.21 -5.61
C GLY A 82 -0.42 12.68 -5.67
N GLN A 83 0.34 12.05 -4.78
CA GLN A 83 0.44 10.59 -4.70
C GLN A 83 -0.84 9.98 -4.15
N VAL A 84 -1.42 10.59 -3.11
CA VAL A 84 -2.66 10.09 -2.49
C VAL A 84 -3.85 10.26 -3.44
N ARG A 85 -3.96 11.37 -4.15
CA ARG A 85 -5.02 11.58 -5.15
C ARG A 85 -4.90 10.63 -6.34
N LEU A 86 -3.70 10.23 -6.74
CA LEU A 86 -3.59 9.17 -7.74
C LEU A 86 -4.19 7.87 -7.21
N ARG A 87 -3.86 7.48 -5.97
CA ARG A 87 -4.39 6.24 -5.37
C ARG A 87 -5.91 6.26 -5.30
N GLU A 88 -6.49 7.39 -4.90
CA GLU A 88 -7.94 7.62 -4.91
C GLU A 88 -8.53 7.52 -6.33
N LYS A 89 -7.87 8.08 -7.35
CA LYS A 89 -8.31 7.90 -8.75
C LYS A 89 -8.24 6.44 -9.21
N LEU A 90 -7.16 5.74 -8.87
CA LEU A 90 -6.98 4.33 -9.19
C LEU A 90 -8.04 3.46 -8.51
N ALA A 91 -8.39 3.80 -7.26
CA ALA A 91 -9.42 3.13 -6.47
C ALA A 91 -10.80 3.13 -7.15
N HIS A 92 -11.12 4.20 -7.87
CA HIS A 92 -12.40 4.37 -8.58
C HIS A 92 -12.29 4.07 -10.08
N HIS A 93 -11.13 3.63 -10.57
CA HIS A 93 -10.96 3.34 -11.99
C HIS A 93 -11.61 1.98 -12.34
N PRO A 94 -12.43 1.90 -13.42
CA PRO A 94 -13.13 0.66 -13.81
C PRO A 94 -12.20 -0.50 -14.23
N GLY A 95 -10.89 -0.26 -14.36
CA GLY A 95 -9.89 -1.28 -14.66
C GLY A 95 -9.55 -2.16 -13.45
N THR A 96 -10.43 -3.09 -13.08
CA THR A 96 -10.22 -4.09 -11.99
C THR A 96 -8.91 -4.87 -12.12
N ARG A 97 -8.42 -5.05 -13.35
CA ARG A 97 -7.20 -5.81 -13.69
C ARG A 97 -5.93 -5.24 -13.06
N ILE A 98 -5.85 -3.92 -12.84
CA ILE A 98 -4.64 -3.29 -12.29
C ILE A 98 -4.54 -3.56 -10.78
N VAL A 99 -5.64 -3.41 -10.04
CA VAL A 99 -5.67 -3.69 -8.59
C VAL A 99 -5.46 -5.19 -8.32
N ASP A 100 -5.99 -6.06 -9.18
CA ASP A 100 -5.76 -7.51 -9.09
C ASP A 100 -4.30 -7.87 -9.41
N ALA A 101 -3.70 -7.26 -10.44
CA ALA A 101 -2.28 -7.43 -10.76
C ALA A 101 -1.36 -6.93 -9.63
N MET A 102 -1.69 -5.80 -9.00
CA MET A 102 -0.97 -5.31 -7.82
C MET A 102 -1.12 -6.25 -6.62
N SER A 103 -2.28 -6.90 -6.45
CA SER A 103 -2.54 -7.84 -5.35
C SER A 103 -1.83 -9.17 -5.49
N ASN A 104 -1.50 -9.57 -6.72
CA ASN A 104 -0.57 -10.67 -7.00
C ASN A 104 0.90 -10.22 -6.94
N GLY A 105 1.13 -8.92 -6.73
CA GLY A 105 2.44 -8.26 -6.72
C GLY A 105 3.16 -8.33 -8.07
N ALA A 106 2.40 -8.38 -9.16
CA ALA A 106 2.90 -8.41 -10.53
C ALA A 106 3.16 -7.02 -11.12
N VAL A 107 2.60 -5.95 -10.52
CA VAL A 107 2.69 -4.56 -11.01
C VAL A 107 2.87 -3.61 -9.82
N GLN A 108 3.80 -2.65 -9.93
CA GLN A 108 3.94 -1.56 -8.96
C GLN A 108 3.12 -0.33 -9.37
N VAL A 109 2.72 0.53 -8.43
CA VAL A 109 1.94 1.77 -8.71
C VAL A 109 2.59 2.67 -9.75
N ALA A 110 3.93 2.70 -9.82
CA ALA A 110 4.64 3.45 -10.85
C ALA A 110 4.33 2.94 -12.26
N GLN A 111 4.22 1.62 -12.47
CA GLN A 111 3.83 1.01 -13.74
C GLN A 111 2.32 1.11 -14.00
N ALA A 112 1.49 1.11 -12.95
CA ALA A 112 0.05 1.32 -13.09
C ALA A 112 -0.33 2.74 -13.59
N ARG A 113 0.61 3.70 -13.57
CA ARG A 113 0.42 5.06 -14.09
C ARG A 113 0.52 5.17 -15.61
N GLU A 114 1.15 4.20 -16.26
CA GLU A 114 1.46 4.25 -17.69
C GLU A 114 0.40 3.55 -18.57
N ILE A 115 -0.68 3.04 -17.95
CA ILE A 115 -1.84 2.39 -18.60
C ILE A 115 -3.03 3.34 -18.53
#